data_AF-A0A1F3CRH5-F1
#
_entry.id   AF-A0A1F3CRH5-F1
#
_cell.length_a   1.000
_cell.length_b   1.000
_cell.length_c   1.000
_cell.angle_alpha   90.00
_cell.angle_beta   90.00
_cell.angle_gamma   90.00
#
_symmetry.space_group_name_H-M   'P 1'
#
loop_
_entity.id
_entity.type
_entity.pdbx_description
1 polymer ?
#
loop_
_entity_poly.entity_id
_entity_poly.type
_entity_poly.pdbx_seq_one_letter_code
_entity_poly.pdbx_strand_id
1 'polypeptide(L)'
;MVQTIFTLCYDALNSVYYLGGTYNSNNLVLTGILGQTLPPSIGYDAFIARFQDNGGADYKSLEFFKDSLSKAVNSNVIAYPNPSNGNFNFVSVKNETIKTITVSDITGRTVYIKSFENETFETNTNLSFLPASTYFVNISTSIDNYNIKIVIIK
;
A
#
# COMPACT_ATOMS: atom_id res chain seq x y z
N MET A 1 12.62 13.67 -19.04
CA MET A 1 12.62 14.97 -18.32
C MET A 1 11.56 14.86 -17.24
N VAL A 2 11.95 14.62 -15.98
CA VAL A 2 10.99 14.53 -14.86
C VAL A 2 10.76 15.94 -14.35
N GLN A 3 9.57 16.48 -14.60
CA GLN A 3 9.17 17.79 -14.11
C GLN A 3 8.93 17.68 -12.59
N THR A 4 9.80 18.30 -11.80
CA THR A 4 9.62 18.37 -10.35
C THR A 4 8.75 19.59 -10.06
N ILE A 5 7.47 19.36 -9.76
CA ILE A 5 6.54 20.43 -9.41
C ILE A 5 6.71 20.70 -7.92
N PHE A 6 7.19 21.90 -7.59
CA PHE A 6 7.23 22.40 -6.22
C PHE A 6 6.11 23.40 -6.06
N THR A 7 5.19 23.16 -5.12
CA THR A 7 4.10 24.10 -4.83
C THR A 7 4.24 24.61 -3.40
N LEU A 8 4.28 25.93 -3.28
CA LEU A 8 4.16 26.66 -2.02
C LEU A 8 2.74 27.25 -1.99
N CYS A 9 2.01 27.06 -0.89
CA CYS A 9 0.75 27.73 -0.65
C CYS A 9 0.71 28.29 0.77
N TYR A 10 -0.20 29.22 1.05
CA TYR A 10 -0.39 29.78 2.38
C TYR A 10 -1.87 29.87 2.72
N ASP A 11 -2.22 29.80 4.01
CA ASP A 11 -3.60 29.94 4.48
C ASP A 11 -3.98 31.40 4.78
N ALA A 12 -5.22 31.63 5.19
CA ALA A 12 -5.73 32.96 5.57
C ALA A 12 -5.04 33.57 6.81
N LEU A 13 -4.18 32.81 7.49
CA LEU A 13 -3.39 33.24 8.65
C LEU A 13 -1.90 33.41 8.31
N ASN A 14 -1.54 33.38 7.01
CA ASN A 14 -0.16 33.46 6.49
C ASN A 14 0.75 32.30 6.88
N SER A 15 0.19 31.16 7.29
CA SER A 15 0.98 29.93 7.49
C SER A 15 1.44 29.41 6.14
N VAL A 16 2.76 29.22 5.95
CA VAL A 16 3.33 28.73 4.69
C VAL A 16 3.40 27.21 4.71
N TYR A 17 2.87 26.60 3.66
CA TYR A 17 2.87 25.16 3.42
C TYR A 17 3.75 24.84 2.22
N TYR A 18 4.62 23.86 2.40
CA TYR A 18 5.41 23.28 1.33
C TYR A 18 4.86 21.89 0.98
N LEU A 19 4.47 21.70 -0.28
CA LEU A 19 4.30 20.38 -0.85
C LEU A 19 5.62 20.00 -1.54
N GLY A 20 6.38 19.13 -0.87
CA GLY A 20 7.61 18.57 -1.39
C GLY A 20 7.38 17.43 -2.37
N GLY A 21 8.21 17.40 -3.42
CA GLY A 21 8.28 16.29 -4.39
C GLY A 21 9.13 15.12 -3.90
N THR A 22 9.36 14.18 -4.80
CA THR A 22 10.07 12.91 -4.58
C THR A 22 11.55 13.11 -4.16
N TYR A 23 11.95 12.61 -2.98
CA TYR A 23 13.35 12.60 -2.55
C TYR A 23 13.90 11.17 -2.45
N ASN A 24 15.05 10.92 -3.06
CA ASN A 24 15.83 9.68 -2.94
C ASN A 24 17.10 9.97 -2.13
N SER A 25 16.94 10.49 -0.91
CA SER A 25 18.07 10.74 0.00
C SER A 25 17.70 10.32 1.41
N ASN A 26 18.70 9.87 2.17
CA ASN A 26 18.53 9.32 3.51
C ASN A 26 18.17 10.37 4.58
N ASN A 27 18.12 11.66 4.24
CA ASN A 27 17.81 12.74 5.17
C ASN A 27 17.09 13.87 4.43
N LEU A 28 15.77 14.00 4.63
CA LEU A 28 15.09 15.25 4.32
C LEU A 28 15.29 16.18 5.53
N VAL A 29 16.06 17.25 5.34
CA VAL A 29 16.34 18.25 6.38
C VAL A 29 15.44 19.45 6.13
N LEU A 30 14.42 19.64 6.97
CA LEU A 30 13.71 20.91 7.06
C LEU A 30 14.60 21.84 7.87
N THR A 31 15.34 22.73 7.19
CA THR A 31 16.31 23.61 7.84
C THR A 31 15.62 24.72 8.61
N GLY A 32 15.28 24.42 9.86
CA GLY A 32 15.01 25.36 10.93
C GLY A 32 16.05 25.23 12.05
N ILE A 33 16.13 26.20 12.97
CA ILE A 33 17.11 26.26 14.09
C ILE A 33 17.09 25.00 14.98
N LEU A 34 16.04 24.18 14.87
CA LEU A 34 15.96 22.84 15.43
C LEU A 34 15.84 21.85 14.28
N GLY A 35 16.99 21.40 13.76
CA GLY A 35 17.08 20.45 12.65
C GLY A 35 16.37 19.13 12.97
N GLN A 36 15.09 19.03 12.60
CA GLN A 36 14.35 17.79 12.67
C GLN A 36 14.65 16.97 11.42
N THR A 37 15.21 15.78 11.63
CA THR A 37 15.44 14.80 10.57
C THR A 37 14.22 13.90 10.43
N LEU A 38 13.71 13.81 9.21
CA LEU A 38 12.71 12.80 8.85
C LEU A 38 13.42 11.46 8.59
N PRO A 39 13.07 10.37 9.30
CA PRO A 39 13.66 9.07 9.02
C PRO A 39 13.26 8.62 7.60
N PRO A 40 14.19 8.11 6.78
CA PRO A 40 13.90 7.76 5.41
C PRO A 40 12.95 6.56 5.35
N SER A 41 11.81 6.71 4.69
CA SER A 41 11.01 5.59 4.20
C SER A 41 11.45 5.21 2.78
N ILE A 42 11.65 3.93 2.52
CA ILE A 42 11.94 3.43 1.17
C ILE A 42 10.68 3.59 0.31
N GLY A 43 10.71 4.54 -0.60
CA GLY A 43 9.56 4.92 -1.43
C GLY A 43 9.40 6.43 -1.46
N TYR A 44 8.75 6.94 -2.50
CA TYR A 44 8.38 8.35 -2.58
C TYR A 44 7.67 8.78 -1.28
N ASP A 45 8.06 9.90 -0.67
CA ASP A 45 7.38 10.49 0.49
C ASP A 45 6.85 11.88 0.15
N ALA A 46 5.60 12.17 0.53
CA ALA A 46 4.94 13.45 0.37
C ALA A 46 4.56 13.94 1.75
N PHE A 47 5.05 15.11 2.13
CA PHE A 47 4.84 15.68 3.45
C PHE A 47 4.24 17.07 3.32
N ILE A 48 3.45 17.45 4.33
CA ILE A 48 3.07 18.84 4.56
C ILE A 48 3.94 19.34 5.71
N ALA A 49 4.69 20.41 5.46
CA ALA A 49 5.42 21.14 6.50
C ALA A 49 4.79 22.53 6.72
N ARG A 50 4.70 22.95 7.99
CA ARG A 50 4.36 24.30 8.43
C ARG A 50 5.57 24.89 9.15
N PHE A 51 6.03 26.05 8.70
CA PHE A 51 7.08 26.80 9.39
C PHE A 51 6.49 27.64 10.52
N GLN A 52 7.14 27.64 11.67
CA GLN A 52 6.80 28.47 12.83
C GLN A 52 7.70 29.73 12.85
N ASP A 53 7.21 30.81 13.44
CA ASP A 53 7.94 32.09 13.54
C ASP A 53 9.26 32.00 14.33
N ASN A 54 9.41 30.98 15.17
CA ASN A 54 10.64 30.69 15.92
C ASN A 54 11.74 29.99 15.08
N GLY A 55 11.53 29.84 13.78
CA GLY A 55 12.45 29.12 12.90
C GLY A 55 12.39 27.61 13.07
N GLY A 56 11.37 27.06 13.74
CA GLY A 56 11.04 25.64 13.77
C GLY A 56 10.11 25.23 12.62
N ALA A 57 9.93 23.92 12.44
CA ALA A 57 8.96 23.37 11.50
C ALA A 57 8.17 22.22 12.15
N ASP A 58 6.85 22.25 12.02
CA ASP A 58 6.00 21.09 12.23
C ASP A 58 5.78 20.41 10.88
N TYR A 59 5.83 19.08 10.86
CA TYR A 59 5.49 18.35 9.65
C TYR A 59 4.52 17.21 9.97
N LYS A 60 3.73 16.86 8.96
CA LYS A 60 2.94 15.65 8.95
C LYS A 60 3.19 14.97 7.62
N SER A 61 3.68 13.73 7.66
CA SER A 61 3.67 12.88 6.48
C SER A 61 2.21 12.72 6.05
N LEU A 62 1.93 12.96 4.77
CA LEU A 62 0.63 12.58 4.25
C LEU A 62 0.63 11.05 4.15
N GLU A 63 -0.32 10.42 4.83
CA GLU A 63 -0.60 9.03 4.51
C GLU A 63 -0.94 8.98 3.02
N PHE A 64 -0.09 8.33 2.25
CA PHE A 64 -0.27 8.21 0.81
C PHE A 64 -1.71 7.77 0.50
N PHE A 65 -2.44 8.60 -0.25
CA PHE A 65 -3.67 8.19 -0.94
C PHE A 65 -3.34 7.25 -2.12
N LYS A 66 -2.48 6.26 -1.88
CA LYS A 66 -2.28 5.07 -2.68
C LYS A 66 -2.16 3.87 -1.74
N ASP A 67 -3.29 3.63 -1.06
CA ASP A 67 -3.66 2.57 -0.12
C ASP A 67 -3.50 1.15 -0.72
N SER A 68 -2.29 0.78 -1.10
CA SER A 68 -1.94 -0.60 -1.53
C SER A 68 -0.55 -1.00 -1.06
N LEU A 69 0.40 -0.07 -1.00
CA LEU A 69 1.75 -0.32 -0.48
C LEU A 69 1.84 -0.11 1.05
N SER A 70 1.07 0.83 1.61
CA SER A 70 1.00 1.07 3.06
C SER A 70 0.26 -0.04 3.82
N LYS A 71 -0.74 -0.68 3.19
CA LYS A 71 -1.31 -1.96 3.67
C LYS A 71 -0.32 -3.12 3.59
N ALA A 72 0.67 -3.06 2.68
CA ALA A 72 1.67 -4.10 2.48
C ALA A 72 2.82 -4.06 3.50
N VAL A 73 2.90 -3.04 4.37
CA VAL A 73 4.00 -2.91 5.35
C VAL A 73 4.02 -4.05 6.38
N ASN A 74 2.92 -4.79 6.56
CA ASN A 74 2.85 -5.94 7.48
C ASN A 74 2.26 -7.23 6.89
N SER A 75 1.97 -7.30 5.59
CA SER A 75 1.41 -8.52 4.97
C SER A 75 2.29 -8.99 3.81
N ASN A 76 2.84 -10.19 3.93
CA ASN A 76 3.73 -10.76 2.91
C ASN A 76 2.99 -11.09 1.59
N VAL A 77 1.64 -11.18 1.62
CA VAL A 77 0.79 -11.36 0.45
C VAL A 77 -0.38 -10.39 0.49
N ILE A 78 -0.71 -9.79 -0.66
CA ILE A 78 -1.82 -8.85 -0.84
C ILE A 78 -2.77 -9.31 -1.94
N ALA A 79 -4.04 -8.88 -1.85
CA ALA A 79 -5.07 -9.11 -2.86
C ALA A 79 -5.71 -7.80 -3.28
N TYR A 80 -5.73 -7.49 -4.58
CA TYR A 80 -6.33 -6.26 -5.13
C TYR A 80 -6.96 -6.47 -6.52
N PRO A 81 -7.93 -5.64 -6.91
CA PRO A 81 -8.67 -4.71 -6.05
C PRO A 81 -9.52 -5.47 -5.02
N ASN A 82 -9.82 -4.85 -3.89
CA ASN A 82 -10.69 -5.43 -2.87
C ASN A 82 -11.44 -4.29 -2.15
N PRO A 83 -12.77 -4.14 -2.31
CA PRO A 83 -13.69 -5.01 -3.05
C PRO A 83 -13.45 -5.07 -4.57
N SER A 84 -13.97 -6.10 -5.25
CA SER A 84 -13.84 -6.30 -6.71
C SER A 84 -15.09 -6.90 -7.34
N ASN A 85 -15.23 -6.76 -8.66
CA ASN A 85 -16.24 -7.44 -9.48
C ASN A 85 -15.90 -8.92 -9.77
N GLY A 86 -15.14 -9.55 -8.89
CA GLY A 86 -14.71 -10.94 -9.00
C GLY A 86 -13.39 -11.17 -9.73
N ASN A 87 -12.64 -10.14 -10.14
CA ASN A 87 -11.28 -10.33 -10.66
C ASN A 87 -10.25 -9.85 -9.64
N PHE A 88 -9.36 -10.72 -9.18
CA PHE A 88 -8.36 -10.39 -8.16
C PHE A 88 -6.95 -10.74 -8.64
N ASN A 89 -6.02 -9.85 -8.34
CA ASN A 89 -4.59 -10.10 -8.38
C ASN A 89 -4.10 -10.43 -6.98
N PHE A 90 -3.37 -11.54 -6.87
CA PHE A 90 -2.67 -11.92 -5.65
C PHE A 90 -1.18 -11.73 -5.88
N VAL A 91 -0.54 -10.97 -5.00
CA VAL A 91 0.88 -10.62 -5.13
C VAL A 91 1.62 -10.92 -3.83
N SER A 92 2.72 -11.64 -3.96
CA SER A 92 3.69 -11.88 -2.88
C SER A 92 4.70 -10.73 -2.83
N VAL A 93 4.67 -9.95 -1.75
CA VAL A 93 5.47 -8.72 -1.59
C VAL A 93 6.92 -9.03 -1.23
N LYS A 94 7.16 -10.18 -0.58
CA LYS A 94 8.50 -10.65 -0.17
C LYS A 94 9.14 -11.65 -1.14
N ASN A 95 8.63 -11.75 -2.38
CA ASN A 95 9.07 -12.73 -3.36
C ASN A 95 9.02 -14.17 -2.85
N GLU A 96 8.00 -14.50 -2.04
CA GLU A 96 7.71 -15.88 -1.68
C GLU A 96 6.89 -16.53 -2.79
N THR A 97 7.28 -17.73 -3.24
CA THR A 97 6.56 -18.45 -4.30
C THR A 97 5.18 -18.88 -3.83
N ILE A 98 4.13 -18.46 -4.52
CA ILE A 98 2.76 -18.88 -4.28
C ILE A 98 2.58 -20.29 -4.83
N LYS A 99 2.21 -21.24 -3.96
CA LYS A 99 1.96 -22.65 -4.31
C LYS A 99 0.48 -22.92 -4.57
N THR A 100 -0.38 -22.44 -3.68
CA THR A 100 -1.81 -22.75 -3.75
C THR A 100 -2.63 -21.56 -3.27
N ILE A 101 -3.72 -21.27 -3.98
CA ILE A 101 -4.76 -20.33 -3.58
C ILE A 101 -6.05 -21.12 -3.36
N THR A 102 -6.58 -21.05 -2.16
CA THR A 102 -7.83 -21.69 -1.76
C THR A 102 -8.82 -20.62 -1.33
N VAL A 103 -10.01 -20.58 -1.91
CA VAL A 103 -11.08 -19.64 -1.55
C VAL A 103 -12.21 -20.40 -0.88
N SER A 104 -12.64 -19.90 0.27
CA SER A 104 -13.75 -20.45 1.05
C SER A 104 -14.84 -19.40 1.27
N ASP A 105 -16.10 -19.84 1.29
CA ASP A 105 -17.22 -18.99 1.67
C ASP A 105 -17.31 -18.77 3.19
N ILE A 106 -18.27 -17.96 3.65
CA ILE A 106 -18.47 -17.67 5.08
C ILE A 106 -18.80 -18.89 5.93
N THR A 107 -19.23 -20.00 5.31
CA THR A 107 -19.51 -21.26 6.02
C THR A 107 -18.27 -22.15 6.14
N GLY A 108 -17.14 -21.73 5.56
CA GLY A 108 -15.90 -22.49 5.52
C GLY A 108 -15.84 -23.52 4.39
N ARG A 109 -16.84 -23.56 3.50
CA ARG A 109 -16.80 -24.44 2.32
C ARG A 109 -15.85 -23.87 1.28
N THR A 110 -14.92 -24.69 0.83
CA THR A 110 -14.03 -24.36 -0.29
C THR A 110 -14.81 -24.28 -1.60
N VAL A 111 -14.77 -23.11 -2.24
CA VAL A 111 -15.47 -22.82 -3.50
C VAL A 111 -14.53 -22.71 -4.70
N TYR A 112 -13.23 -22.55 -4.45
CA TYR A 112 -12.21 -22.49 -5.51
C TYR A 112 -10.85 -22.93 -4.98
N ILE A 113 -10.09 -23.65 -5.82
CA ILE A 113 -8.70 -24.02 -5.55
C ILE A 113 -7.90 -23.84 -6.83
N LYS A 114 -6.71 -23.26 -6.72
CA LYS A 114 -5.72 -23.16 -7.79
C LYS A 114 -4.34 -23.49 -7.25
N SER A 115 -3.70 -24.49 -7.83
CA SER A 115 -2.31 -24.87 -7.55
C SER A 115 -1.38 -24.42 -8.68
N PHE A 116 -0.15 -24.06 -8.34
CA PHE A 116 0.88 -23.64 -9.26
C PHE A 116 2.04 -24.63 -9.21
N GLU A 117 2.46 -25.12 -10.37
CA GLU A 117 3.63 -26.00 -10.50
C GLU A 117 4.93 -25.20 -10.65
N ASN A 118 4.83 -24.01 -11.25
CA ASN A 118 5.96 -23.11 -11.49
C ASN A 118 6.04 -22.00 -10.45
N GLU A 119 7.23 -21.43 -10.29
CA GLU A 119 7.45 -20.27 -9.42
C GLU A 119 6.58 -19.09 -9.86
N THR A 120 5.58 -18.76 -9.03
CA THR A 120 4.61 -17.70 -9.29
C THR A 120 4.59 -16.74 -8.11
N PHE A 121 4.91 -15.47 -8.36
CA PHE A 121 4.92 -14.41 -7.33
C PHE A 121 3.70 -13.48 -7.43
N GLU A 122 3.12 -13.41 -8.63
CA GLU A 122 1.90 -12.66 -8.93
C GLU A 122 1.00 -13.51 -9.82
N THR A 123 -0.30 -13.51 -9.53
CA THR A 123 -1.28 -14.22 -10.34
C THR A 123 -2.61 -13.52 -10.38
N ASN A 124 -3.19 -13.47 -11.57
CA ASN A 124 -4.56 -13.05 -11.77
C ASN A 124 -5.51 -14.27 -11.63
N THR A 125 -6.62 -14.07 -10.92
CA THR A 125 -7.63 -15.10 -10.70
C THR A 125 -9.02 -14.52 -10.88
N ASN A 126 -9.76 -15.11 -11.82
CA ASN A 126 -11.16 -14.78 -12.08
C ASN A 126 -12.08 -15.63 -11.21
N LEU A 127 -12.79 -14.97 -10.30
CA LEU A 127 -13.80 -15.47 -9.36
C LEU A 127 -15.18 -14.84 -9.63
N SER A 128 -15.41 -14.23 -10.80
CA SER A 128 -16.70 -13.57 -11.15
C SER A 128 -17.90 -14.52 -11.23
N PHE A 129 -17.65 -15.82 -11.34
CA PHE A 129 -18.68 -16.85 -11.28
C PHE A 129 -19.26 -17.03 -9.86
N LEU A 130 -18.58 -16.53 -8.83
CA LEU A 130 -19.08 -16.57 -7.45
C LEU A 130 -20.13 -15.48 -7.20
N PRO A 131 -21.14 -15.73 -6.34
CA PRO A 131 -22.07 -14.70 -5.89
C PRO A 131 -21.37 -13.52 -5.21
N ALA A 132 -22.03 -12.35 -5.19
CA ALA A 132 -21.56 -11.21 -4.41
C ALA A 132 -21.65 -11.56 -2.91
N SER A 133 -20.51 -11.64 -2.24
CA SER A 133 -20.39 -12.00 -0.83
C SER A 133 -18.98 -11.71 -0.32
N THR A 134 -18.74 -12.00 0.96
CA THR A 134 -17.41 -12.05 1.55
C THR A 134 -16.85 -13.46 1.48
N TYR A 135 -15.56 -13.57 1.13
CA TYR A 135 -14.83 -14.83 1.04
C TYR A 135 -13.52 -14.73 1.80
N PHE A 136 -13.03 -15.88 2.25
CA PHE A 136 -11.73 -16.04 2.87
C PHE A 136 -10.80 -16.77 1.92
N VAL A 137 -9.65 -16.18 1.64
CA VAL A 137 -8.62 -16.74 0.78
C VAL A 137 -7.46 -17.19 1.65
N ASN A 138 -7.14 -18.47 1.57
CA ASN A 138 -5.91 -19.01 2.12
C ASN A 138 -4.89 -19.15 0.97
N ILE A 139 -3.73 -18.51 1.14
CA ILE A 139 -2.64 -18.51 0.18
C ILE A 139 -1.45 -19.21 0.81
N SER A 140 -1.11 -20.37 0.27
CA SER A 140 0.05 -21.14 0.70
C SER A 140 1.25 -20.75 -0.14
N THR A 141 2.32 -20.28 0.50
CA THR A 141 3.59 -19.96 -0.15
C THR A 141 4.64 -21.04 0.10
N SER A 142 5.86 -20.82 -0.37
CA SER A 142 7.01 -21.67 -0.05
C SER A 142 7.41 -21.64 1.43
N ILE A 143 7.04 -20.58 2.16
CA ILE A 143 7.50 -20.33 3.53
C ILE A 143 6.34 -20.45 4.53
N ASP A 144 5.20 -19.83 4.26
CA ASP A 144 4.09 -19.72 5.23
C ASP A 144 2.71 -19.72 4.53
N ASN A 145 1.64 -19.68 5.33
CA ASN A 145 0.27 -19.58 4.86
C ASN A 145 -0.36 -18.25 5.30
N TYR A 146 -0.99 -17.55 4.37
CA TYR A 146 -1.63 -16.27 4.62
C TYR A 146 -3.14 -16.36 4.45
N ASN A 147 -3.88 -15.71 5.34
CA ASN A 147 -5.34 -15.62 5.27
C ASN A 147 -5.75 -14.19 4.93
N ILE A 148 -6.50 -14.02 3.85
CA ILE A 148 -6.96 -12.72 3.35
C ILE A 148 -8.47 -12.75 3.22
N LYS A 149 -9.14 -11.71 3.71
CA LYS A 149 -10.57 -11.49 3.46
C LYS A 149 -10.77 -10.69 2.18
N ILE A 150 -11.54 -11.22 1.24
CA ILE A 150 -11.92 -10.52 0.00
C ILE A 150 -13.43 -10.31 -0.08
N VAL A 151 -13.85 -9.27 -0.77
CA VAL A 151 -15.27 -8.92 -0.97
C VAL A 151 -15.57 -8.82 -2.46
N ILE A 152 -16.56 -9.60 -2.91
CA ILE A 152 -17.06 -9.56 -4.30
C ILE A 152 -18.34 -8.72 -4.33
N ILE A 153 -18.35 -7.72 -5.21
CA ILE A 153 -19.50 -6.87 -5.52
C ILE A 153 -19.90 -7.08 -6.99
N LYS A 154 -21.14 -6.76 -7.37
CA LYS A 154 -21.66 -6.89 -8.74
C LYS A 154 -22.22 -5.57 -9.22
#